data_AF-A0A937P5L0-F1
#
_entry.id   AF-A0A937P5L0-F1
#
_cell.length_a   1.000
_cell.length_b   1.000
_cell.length_c   1.000
_cell.angle_alpha   90.00
_cell.angle_beta   90.00
_cell.angle_gamma   90.00
#
_symmetry.space_group_name_H-M   'P 1'
#
loop_
_entity.id
_entity.type
_entity.pdbx_description
1 polymer ?
#
loop_
_entity_poly.entity_id
_entity_poly.type
_entity_poly.pdbx_seq_one_letter_code
_entity_poly.pdbx_strand_id
1 'polypeptide(L)'
;MKHNKFLVLVLLFAFSINLILFAQTDQEYSEEEWQKQMDEGMMRKNEMIFQLNSLNQEADSLNKVIAEKESEFAIELELLYWYVDATKSDVADYRKLFESAEKIINSKSGTKEEQLQKLEEVGASKIKCLPEFWKRYQTLIKHTATWDN
;
A
#
# COMPACT_ATOMS: atom_id res chain seq x y z
N MET A 1 -12.07 -29.07 -1.64
CA MET A 1 -11.24 -29.90 -2.53
C MET A 1 -11.98 -30.56 -3.72
N LYS A 2 -13.31 -30.42 -3.88
CA LYS A 2 -14.05 -31.00 -5.03
C LYS A 2 -14.06 -30.11 -6.28
N HIS A 3 -13.98 -28.79 -6.14
CA HIS A 3 -14.06 -27.85 -7.27
C HIS A 3 -12.75 -27.70 -8.06
N ASN A 4 -11.59 -27.94 -7.43
CA ASN A 4 -10.30 -27.91 -8.13
C ASN A 4 -10.18 -29.01 -9.19
N LYS A 5 -10.83 -30.17 -8.97
CA LYS A 5 -10.84 -31.27 -9.95
C LYS A 5 -11.66 -30.92 -11.19
N PHE A 6 -12.76 -30.18 -11.02
CA PHE A 6 -13.58 -29.70 -12.12
C PHE A 6 -12.86 -28.59 -12.91
N LEU A 7 -12.22 -27.65 -12.21
CA LEU A 7 -11.41 -26.59 -12.84
C LEU A 7 -10.25 -27.15 -13.66
N VAL A 8 -9.52 -28.15 -13.13
CA VAL A 8 -8.43 -28.82 -13.86
C VAL A 8 -8.96 -29.55 -15.10
N LEU A 9 -10.15 -30.16 -15.01
CA LEU A 9 -10.75 -30.87 -16.14
C LEU A 9 -11.26 -29.92 -17.25
N VAL A 10 -11.79 -28.75 -16.87
CA VAL A 10 -12.14 -27.67 -17.81
C VAL A 10 -10.89 -27.08 -18.48
N LEU A 11 -9.80 -26.91 -17.72
CA LEU A 11 -8.52 -26.42 -18.25
C LEU A 11 -7.89 -27.42 -19.24
N LEU A 12 -7.93 -28.71 -18.93
CA LEU A 12 -7.48 -29.77 -19.84
C LEU A 12 -8.34 -29.83 -21.11
N PHE A 13 -9.66 -29.69 -20.98
CA PHE A 13 -10.57 -29.70 -22.12
C PHE A 13 -10.35 -28.49 -23.05
N ALA A 14 -10.17 -27.30 -22.48
CA ALA A 14 -9.81 -26.10 -23.24
C ALA A 14 -8.46 -26.24 -23.96
N PHE A 15 -7.49 -26.95 -23.36
CA PHE A 15 -6.19 -27.21 -23.98
C PHE A 15 -6.30 -28.18 -25.18
N SER A 16 -7.14 -29.21 -25.08
CA SER A 16 -7.38 -30.17 -26.18
C SER A 16 -8.13 -29.58 -27.39
N ILE A 17 -8.99 -28.57 -27.19
CA ILE A 17 -9.68 -27.90 -28.32
C ILE A 17 -8.69 -27.09 -29.16
N ASN A 18 -7.69 -26.47 -28.54
CA ASN A 18 -6.64 -25.75 -29.27
C ASN A 18 -5.81 -26.71 -30.15
N LEU A 19 -5.47 -27.90 -29.66
CA LEU A 19 -4.72 -28.91 -30.42
C LEU A 19 -5.42 -29.40 -31.69
N ILE A 20 -6.75 -29.51 -31.68
CA ILE A 20 -7.54 -29.93 -32.85
C ILE A 20 -7.56 -28.83 -33.92
N LEU A 21 -7.60 -27.55 -33.52
CA LEU A 21 -7.51 -26.42 -34.45
C LEU A 21 -6.12 -26.29 -35.09
N PHE A 22 -5.04 -26.60 -34.37
CA PHE A 22 -3.68 -26.63 -34.93
C PHE A 22 -3.45 -27.80 -35.91
N ALA A 23 -4.19 -28.90 -35.79
CA ALA A 23 -4.05 -30.08 -36.65
C ALA A 23 -4.89 -30.03 -37.93
N GLN A 24 -5.82 -29.08 -38.06
CA GLN A 24 -6.68 -28.90 -39.25
C GLN A 24 -6.19 -27.79 -40.20
N THR A 25 -5.09 -27.11 -39.88
CA THR A 25 -4.51 -26.04 -40.67
C THR A 25 -3.26 -26.51 -41.43
N ASP A 26 -3.39 -27.55 -42.25
CA ASP A 26 -2.45 -27.78 -43.36
C ASP A 26 -2.76 -26.78 -44.49
N GLN A 27 -2.65 -25.47 -44.19
CA GLN A 27 -2.50 -24.48 -45.24
C GLN A 27 -1.02 -24.50 -45.64
N GLU A 28 -0.70 -25.09 -46.79
CA GLU A 28 0.58 -24.83 -47.45
C GLU A 28 0.65 -23.34 -47.76
N TYR A 29 1.38 -22.60 -46.93
CA TYR A 29 1.76 -21.23 -47.25
C TYR A 29 2.64 -21.24 -48.48
N SER A 30 2.37 -20.34 -49.42
CA SER A 30 3.37 -20.00 -50.42
C SER A 30 4.63 -19.45 -49.74
N GLU A 31 5.79 -19.58 -50.38
CA GLU A 31 7.07 -19.08 -49.85
C GLU A 31 6.99 -17.58 -49.50
N GLU A 32 6.25 -16.80 -50.29
CA GLU A 32 6.01 -15.38 -50.05
C GLU A 32 5.16 -15.13 -48.79
N GLU A 33 4.06 -15.88 -48.61
CA GLU A 33 3.22 -15.77 -47.41
C GLU A 33 3.97 -16.20 -46.14
N TRP A 34 4.79 -17.25 -46.24
CA TRP A 34 5.63 -17.70 -45.15
C TRP A 34 6.68 -16.65 -44.76
N GLN A 35 7.39 -16.10 -45.74
CA GLN A 35 8.38 -15.05 -45.49
C GLN A 35 7.74 -13.82 -44.86
N LYS A 36 6.56 -13.41 -45.35
CA LYS A 36 5.81 -12.30 -44.76
C LYS A 36 5.43 -12.55 -43.29
N GLN A 37 4.95 -13.75 -42.96
CA GLN A 37 4.63 -14.08 -41.56
C GLN A 37 5.86 -14.11 -40.67
N MET A 38 6.97 -14.61 -41.18
CA MET A 38 8.26 -14.60 -40.47
C MET A 38 8.73 -13.17 -40.20
N ASP A 39 8.63 -12.28 -41.19
CA ASP A 39 9.01 -10.88 -41.05
C ASP A 39 8.11 -10.16 -40.04
N GLU A 40 6.79 -10.36 -40.11
CA GLU A 40 5.84 -9.83 -39.12
C GLU A 40 6.14 -10.36 -37.71
N GLY A 41 6.46 -11.64 -37.58
CA GLY A 41 6.83 -12.27 -36.31
C GLY A 41 8.12 -11.68 -35.73
N MET A 42 9.15 -11.48 -36.56
CA MET A 42 10.40 -10.84 -36.17
C MET A 42 10.18 -9.39 -35.73
N MET A 43 9.36 -8.63 -36.47
CA MET A 43 8.99 -7.27 -36.10
C MET A 43 8.31 -7.23 -34.73
N ARG A 44 7.29 -8.07 -34.50
CA ARG A 44 6.59 -8.14 -33.20
C ARG A 44 7.52 -8.55 -32.07
N LYS A 45 8.41 -9.52 -32.31
CA LYS A 45 9.42 -9.94 -31.34
C LYS A 45 10.33 -8.78 -30.94
N ASN A 46 10.85 -8.04 -31.93
CA ASN A 46 11.75 -6.92 -31.67
C ASN A 46 11.04 -5.79 -30.93
N GLU A 47 9.78 -5.51 -31.29
CA GLU A 47 8.93 -4.56 -30.59
C GLU A 47 8.70 -4.97 -29.12
N MET A 48 8.37 -6.24 -28.87
CA MET A 48 8.20 -6.74 -27.50
C MET A 48 9.49 -6.67 -26.68
N ILE A 49 10.65 -6.98 -27.28
CA ILE A 49 11.95 -6.84 -26.61
C ILE A 49 12.23 -5.37 -26.28
N PHE A 50 11.93 -4.46 -27.20
CA PHE A 50 12.08 -3.03 -26.97
C PHE A 50 11.20 -2.55 -25.82
N GLN A 51 9.92 -2.92 -25.83
CA GLN A 51 8.97 -2.60 -24.75
C GLN A 51 9.41 -3.18 -23.41
N LEU A 52 9.88 -4.43 -23.38
CA LEU A 52 10.38 -5.08 -22.17
C LEU A 52 11.59 -4.34 -21.59
N ASN A 53 12.52 -3.92 -22.44
CA ASN A 53 13.69 -3.16 -22.00
C ASN A 53 13.29 -1.77 -21.47
N SER A 54 12.35 -1.09 -22.14
CA SER A 54 11.81 0.20 -21.67
C SER A 54 11.15 0.06 -20.29
N LEU A 55 10.29 -0.94 -20.12
CA LEU A 55 9.60 -1.19 -18.86
C LEU A 55 10.56 -1.55 -17.73
N ASN A 56 11.61 -2.32 -18.00
CA ASN A 56 12.63 -2.62 -17.00
C ASN A 56 13.38 -1.36 -16.56
N GLN A 57 13.73 -0.48 -17.51
CA GLN A 57 14.40 0.78 -17.20
C GLN A 57 13.48 1.70 -16.37
N GLU A 58 12.19 1.75 -16.70
CA GLU A 58 11.20 2.49 -15.91
C GLU A 58 11.07 1.92 -14.49
N ALA A 59 11.03 0.60 -14.34
CA ALA A 59 10.96 -0.06 -13.04
C ALA A 59 12.20 0.26 -12.18
N ASP A 60 13.40 0.20 -12.75
CA ASP A 60 14.64 0.55 -12.05
C ASP A 60 14.66 2.02 -11.61
N SER A 61 14.18 2.91 -12.49
CA SER A 61 14.05 4.33 -12.18
C SER A 61 13.06 4.58 -11.03
N LEU A 62 11.89 3.94 -11.07
CA LEU A 62 10.88 4.05 -10.02
C LEU A 62 11.39 3.50 -8.68
N ASN A 63 12.08 2.35 -8.71
CA ASN A 63 12.69 1.78 -7.50
C ASN A 63 13.71 2.72 -6.88
N LYS A 64 14.51 3.42 -7.71
CA LYS A 64 15.45 4.43 -7.23
C LYS A 64 14.73 5.62 -6.59
N VAL A 65 13.68 6.14 -7.21
CA VAL A 65 12.87 7.24 -6.66
C VAL A 65 12.23 6.83 -5.32
N ILE A 66 11.73 5.61 -5.21
CA ILE A 66 11.18 5.09 -3.95
C ILE A 66 12.25 5.10 -2.86
N ALA A 67 13.43 4.55 -3.13
CA ALA A 67 14.52 4.52 -2.15
C ALA A 67 14.97 5.92 -1.71
N GLU A 68 15.04 6.87 -2.64
CA GLU A 68 15.35 8.27 -2.33
C GLU A 68 14.27 8.90 -1.43
N LYS A 69 12.99 8.68 -1.75
CA LYS A 69 11.87 9.21 -0.96
C LYS A 69 11.75 8.57 0.43
N GLU A 70 12.04 7.29 0.56
CA GLU A 70 12.09 6.61 1.86
C GLU A 70 13.20 7.20 2.75
N SER A 71 14.37 7.49 2.16
CA SER A 71 15.46 8.13 2.88
C SER A 71 15.13 9.56 3.30
N GLU A 72 14.55 10.37 2.40
CA GLU A 72 14.12 11.73 2.72
C GLU A 72 13.07 11.73 3.85
N PHE A 73 12.07 10.85 3.74
CA PHE A 73 11.03 10.71 4.74
C PHE A 73 11.57 10.31 6.12
N ALA A 74 12.54 9.39 6.17
CA ALA A 74 13.17 8.98 7.42
C ALA A 74 13.86 10.17 8.12
N ILE A 75 14.58 11.00 7.37
CA ILE A 75 15.26 12.20 7.90
C ILE A 75 14.23 13.22 8.40
N GLU A 76 13.18 13.50 7.63
CA GLU A 76 12.13 14.43 8.04
C GLU A 76 11.39 13.95 9.29
N LEU A 77 11.15 12.64 9.41
CA LEU A 77 10.50 12.06 10.58
C LEU A 77 11.37 12.20 11.83
N GLU A 78 12.69 11.97 11.72
CA GLU A 78 13.62 12.18 12.82
C GLU A 78 13.68 13.64 13.25
N LEU A 79 13.73 14.58 12.29
CA LEU A 79 13.68 16.02 12.58
C LEU A 79 12.38 16.40 13.29
N LEU A 80 11.25 15.86 12.84
CA LEU A 80 9.95 16.10 13.44
C LEU A 80 9.90 15.62 14.90
N TYR A 81 10.44 14.45 15.20
CA TYR A 81 10.53 13.93 16.56
C TYR A 81 11.50 14.74 17.42
N TRP A 82 12.60 15.20 16.84
CA TRP A 82 13.54 16.09 17.50
C TRP A 82 12.90 17.42 17.95
N TYR A 83 12.03 18.04 17.13
CA TYR A 83 11.33 19.28 17.52
C TYR A 83 10.44 19.15 18.76
N VAL A 84 10.01 17.93 19.09
CA VAL A 84 9.19 17.65 20.29
C VAL A 84 9.99 16.96 21.40
N ASP A 85 11.33 16.97 21.30
CA ASP A 85 12.26 16.33 22.23
C ASP A 85 11.94 14.84 22.46
N ALA A 86 11.54 14.13 21.40
CA ALA A 86 11.10 12.73 21.49
C ALA A 86 11.92 11.81 20.60
N THR A 87 12.01 10.54 21.00
CA THR A 87 12.48 9.45 20.17
C THR A 87 11.31 8.72 19.50
N LYS A 88 11.62 7.85 18.53
CA LYS A 88 10.63 6.95 17.94
C LYS A 88 9.92 6.06 18.98
N SER A 89 10.64 5.66 20.04
CA SER A 89 10.04 4.88 21.14
C SER A 89 9.07 5.72 21.94
N ASP A 90 9.45 6.95 22.29
CA ASP A 90 8.58 7.86 23.05
C ASP A 90 7.28 8.15 22.30
N VAL A 91 7.36 8.34 20.98
CA VAL A 91 6.18 8.52 20.14
C VAL A 91 5.31 7.25 20.08
N ALA A 92 5.93 6.06 20.06
CA ALA A 92 5.19 4.80 20.08
C ALA A 92 4.47 4.56 21.41
N ASP A 93 5.10 4.91 22.54
CA ASP A 93 4.48 4.78 23.86
C ASP A 93 3.42 5.86 24.08
N TYR A 94 3.68 7.09 23.63
CA TYR A 94 2.70 8.16 23.61
C TYR A 94 1.47 7.79 22.76
N ARG A 95 1.65 7.11 21.62
CA ARG A 95 0.53 6.63 20.79
C ARG A 95 -0.41 5.72 21.58
N LYS A 96 0.13 4.75 22.33
CA LYS A 96 -0.68 3.86 23.18
C LYS A 96 -1.41 4.62 24.29
N LEU A 97 -0.72 5.56 24.93
CA LEU A 97 -1.30 6.44 25.94
C LEU A 97 -2.47 7.25 25.35
N PHE A 98 -2.23 7.85 24.18
CA PHE A 98 -3.19 8.68 23.47
C PHE A 98 -4.43 7.88 23.05
N GLU A 99 -4.24 6.68 22.49
CA GLU A 99 -5.33 5.78 22.12
C GLU A 99 -6.16 5.34 23.34
N SER A 100 -5.51 5.06 24.47
CA SER A 100 -6.20 4.74 25.72
C SER A 100 -7.03 5.92 26.22
N ALA A 101 -6.47 7.13 26.22
CA ALA A 101 -7.17 8.34 26.64
C ALA A 101 -8.34 8.67 25.69
N GLU A 102 -8.11 8.57 24.38
CA GLU A 102 -9.12 8.79 23.35
C GLU A 102 -10.30 7.83 23.51
N LYS A 103 -10.04 6.55 23.78
CA LYS A 103 -11.09 5.56 24.05
C LYS A 103 -11.93 5.95 25.27
N ILE A 104 -11.30 6.33 26.38
CA ILE A 104 -12.01 6.69 27.62
C ILE A 104 -12.87 7.94 27.41
N ILE A 105 -12.29 9.01 26.85
CA ILE A 105 -12.96 10.29 26.64
C ILE A 105 -14.10 10.15 25.62
N ASN A 106 -13.86 9.50 24.47
CA ASN A 106 -14.88 9.37 23.43
C ASN A 106 -16.01 8.41 23.81
N SER A 107 -15.70 7.32 24.52
CA SER A 107 -16.73 6.37 25.01
C SER A 107 -17.58 6.94 26.14
N LYS A 108 -17.21 8.11 26.64
CA LYS A 108 -17.80 8.68 27.81
C LYS A 108 -17.76 7.77 29.04
N SER A 109 -16.62 7.12 29.25
CA SER A 109 -16.41 6.26 30.41
C SER A 109 -15.85 7.03 31.60
N GLY A 110 -16.33 6.70 32.80
CA GLY A 110 -15.82 7.25 34.06
C GLY A 110 -16.43 8.61 34.44
N THR A 111 -15.83 9.23 35.45
CA THR A 111 -16.22 10.57 35.92
C THR A 111 -15.61 11.67 35.05
N LYS A 112 -16.16 12.88 35.14
CA LYS A 112 -15.61 14.07 34.45
C LYS A 112 -14.16 14.34 34.88
N GLU A 113 -13.86 14.11 36.16
CA GLU A 113 -12.54 14.36 36.73
C GLU A 113 -11.49 13.36 36.20
N GLU A 114 -11.84 12.08 36.10
CA GLU A 114 -10.96 11.06 35.48
C GLU A 114 -10.62 11.38 34.02
N GLN A 115 -11.57 11.95 33.28
CA GLN A 115 -11.33 12.35 31.90
C GLN A 115 -10.48 13.61 31.77
N LEU A 116 -10.69 14.59 32.65
CA LEU A 116 -9.82 15.77 32.70
C LEU A 116 -8.39 15.36 33.06
N GLN A 117 -8.23 14.41 33.97
CA GLN A 117 -6.92 13.84 34.30
C GLN A 117 -6.30 13.14 33.08
N LYS A 118 -7.07 12.36 32.31
CA LYS A 118 -6.58 11.72 31.08
C LYS A 118 -6.22 12.73 29.99
N LEU A 119 -7.00 13.80 29.84
CA LEU A 119 -6.70 14.88 28.91
C LEU A 119 -5.43 15.63 29.31
N GLU A 120 -5.23 15.87 30.61
CA GLU A 120 -4.01 16.49 31.14
C GLU A 120 -2.79 15.59 30.93
N GLU A 121 -2.94 14.28 31.16
CA GLU A 121 -1.88 13.29 30.96
C GLU A 121 -1.36 13.29 29.52
N VAL A 122 -2.25 13.25 28.52
CA VAL A 122 -1.84 13.39 27.10
C VAL A 122 -1.40 14.83 26.78
N GLY A 123 -2.01 15.82 27.45
CA GLY A 123 -1.72 17.24 27.31
C GLY A 123 -0.35 17.66 27.82
N ALA A 124 0.26 16.88 28.73
CA ALA A 124 1.57 17.19 29.32
C ALA A 124 2.72 17.04 28.30
N SER A 125 2.60 16.12 27.34
CA SER A 125 3.68 15.88 26.36
C SER A 125 3.68 16.88 25.22
N LYS A 126 4.86 17.26 24.72
CA LYS A 126 5.02 18.02 23.46
C LYS A 126 4.64 17.19 22.24
N ILE A 127 4.68 15.86 22.35
CA ILE A 127 4.36 14.90 21.28
C ILE A 127 2.92 15.10 20.77
N LYS A 128 2.00 15.63 21.59
CA LYS A 128 0.64 15.99 21.17
C LYS A 128 0.58 16.96 19.97
N CYS A 129 1.64 17.74 19.76
CA CYS A 129 1.74 18.71 18.67
C CYS A 129 2.12 18.06 17.33
N LEU A 130 2.53 16.79 17.31
CA LEU A 130 2.80 16.09 16.06
C LEU A 130 1.53 16.04 15.18
N PRO A 131 1.67 16.11 13.85
CA PRO A 131 0.54 16.10 12.92
C PRO A 131 -0.44 14.94 13.13
N GLU A 132 0.07 13.77 13.53
CA GLU A 132 -0.73 12.58 13.84
C GLU A 132 -1.73 12.80 14.99
N PHE A 133 -1.35 13.58 16.00
CA PHE A 133 -2.13 13.72 17.24
C PHE A 133 -2.88 15.04 17.33
N TRP A 134 -2.34 16.12 16.76
CA TRP A 134 -2.80 17.48 17.03
C TRP A 134 -4.30 17.67 16.80
N LYS A 135 -4.82 17.23 15.65
CA LYS A 135 -6.25 17.35 15.33
C LYS A 135 -7.12 16.50 16.26
N ARG A 136 -6.66 15.30 16.60
CA ARG A 136 -7.37 14.39 17.52
C ARG A 136 -7.39 14.96 18.93
N TYR A 137 -6.28 15.53 19.39
CA TYR A 137 -6.17 16.18 20.70
C TYR A 137 -7.14 17.36 20.82
N GLN A 138 -7.24 18.20 19.78
CA GLN A 138 -8.23 19.27 19.74
C GLN A 138 -9.68 18.76 19.84
N THR A 139 -9.98 17.60 19.24
CA THR A 139 -11.28 16.94 19.38
C THR A 139 -11.53 16.46 20.81
N LEU A 140 -10.52 15.90 21.49
CA LEU A 140 -10.63 15.49 22.89
C LEU A 140 -10.96 16.68 23.81
N ILE A 141 -10.29 17.82 23.64
CA ILE A 141 -10.59 19.05 24.39
C ILE A 141 -12.06 19.44 24.24
N LYS A 142 -12.58 19.40 23.00
CA LYS A 142 -13.99 19.74 22.74
C LYS A 142 -14.94 18.76 23.43
N HIS A 143 -14.65 17.46 23.36
CA HIS A 143 -15.49 16.44 24.00
C HIS A 143 -15.56 16.62 25.51
N THR A 144 -14.42 16.84 26.17
CA THR A 144 -14.37 17.09 27.61
C THR A 144 -15.02 18.42 28.01
N ALA A 145 -14.98 19.44 27.14
CA ALA A 145 -15.63 20.72 27.40
C ALA A 145 -17.17 20.65 27.31
N THR A 146 -17.69 19.86 26.36
CA THR A 146 -19.15 19.58 26.23
C THR A 146 -19.64 18.51 27.20
N TRP A 147 -18.80 18.10 28.14
CA TRP A 147 -19.17 17.11 29.13
C TRP A 147 -19.95 17.76 30.28
N ASP A 148 -21.26 17.66 30.19
CA ASP A 148 -22.17 17.94 31.29
C ASP A 148 -22.42 16.63 32.04
N ASN A 149 -21.79 16.48 33.21
CA ASN A 149 -22.23 15.59 34.29
C ASN A 149 -22.65 16.48 35.44
#